data_AF-A0A5D0MR69-F1
#
_entry.id   AF-A0A5D0MR69-F1
#
_cell.length_a   1.000
_cell.length_b   1.000
_cell.length_c   1.000
_cell.angle_alpha   90.00
_cell.angle_beta   90.00
_cell.angle_gamma   90.00
#
_symmetry.space_group_name_H-M   'P 1'
#
loop_
_entity.id
_entity.type
_entity.pdbx_description
1 polymer ?
#
loop_
_entity_poly.entity_id
_entity_poly.type
_entity_poly.pdbx_seq_one_letter_code
_entity_poly.pdbx_strand_id
1 'polypeptide(L)' 'MKLTDNNAEKNGGAIANFGRVHLEDSKVTDNHAREDGGGIFNRGVLKVKDSHVDNNTAGGNGGGIANGNG' A
#
# COMPACT_ATOMS: atom_id res chain seq x y z
N MET A 1 -2.40 13.29 2.08
CA MET A 1 -3.21 13.07 0.83
C MET A 1 -4.12 11.85 0.96
N LYS A 2 -5.18 11.72 0.15
CA LYS A 2 -6.09 10.56 0.16
C LYS A 2 -5.86 9.69 -1.07
N LEU A 3 -5.64 8.40 -0.86
CA LEU A 3 -5.52 7.36 -1.89
C LEU A 3 -6.54 6.27 -1.54
N THR A 4 -7.71 6.32 -2.19
CA THR A 4 -8.80 5.41 -1.89
C THR A 4 -9.40 4.78 -3.14
N ASP A 5 -10.05 3.62 -2.94
CA ASP A 5 -10.86 2.94 -3.96
C ASP A 5 -10.09 2.52 -5.21
N ASN A 6 -8.80 2.21 -5.07
CA ASN A 6 -7.97 1.71 -6.16
C ASN A 6 -7.93 0.17 -6.17
N ASN A 7 -7.85 -0.42 -7.36
CA ASN A 7 -7.78 -1.87 -7.57
C ASN A 7 -6.61 -2.22 -8.50
N ALA A 8 -5.72 -3.11 -8.07
CA ALA A 8 -4.58 -3.56 -8.86
C ALA A 8 -4.58 -5.09 -9.06
N GLU A 9 -4.29 -5.54 -10.29
CA GLU A 9 -4.17 -6.97 -10.64
C GLU A 9 -2.90 -7.65 -10.11
N LYS A 10 -1.94 -6.85 -9.63
CA LYS A 10 -0.69 -7.30 -9.03
C LYS A 10 -0.58 -6.77 -7.60
N ASN A 11 0.48 -6.00 -7.31
CA ASN A 11 0.83 -5.55 -5.98
C ASN A 11 0.55 -4.06 -5.79
N GLY A 12 0.24 -3.64 -4.56
CA GLY A 12 0.11 -2.24 -4.21
C GLY A 12 -1.14 -1.62 -4.80
N GLY A 13 -2.32 -1.84 -4.19
CA GLY A 13 -3.59 -1.35 -4.71
C GLY A 13 -3.59 0.16 -4.92
N ALA A 14 -2.96 0.91 -4.01
CA ALA A 14 -2.69 2.34 -4.20
C ALA A 14 -1.23 2.64 -4.60
N ILE A 15 -0.26 2.00 -3.94
CA ILE A 15 1.17 2.30 -4.14
C ILE A 15 1.96 1.01 -4.28
N ALA A 16 2.70 0.88 -5.40
CA ALA A 16 3.79 -0.08 -5.55
C ALA A 16 5.13 0.67 -5.46
N ASN A 17 5.79 0.60 -4.30
CA ASN A 17 7.04 1.31 -4.04
C ASN A 17 8.26 0.44 -4.34
N PHE A 18 9.04 0.85 -5.35
CA PHE A 18 10.36 0.28 -5.68
C PHE A 18 11.51 1.28 -5.45
N GLY A 19 11.22 2.43 -4.85
CA GLY A 19 12.19 3.50 -4.59
C GLY A 19 12.05 4.03 -3.18
N ARG A 20 11.70 5.31 -3.04
CA ARG A 20 11.47 5.95 -1.74
C ARG A 20 10.11 6.63 -1.72
N VAL A 21 9.27 6.27 -0.77
CA VAL A 21 7.97 6.91 -0.53
C VAL A 21 7.91 7.42 0.90
N HIS A 22 7.48 8.66 1.06
CA HIS A 22 7.15 9.25 2.35
C HIS A 22 5.66 9.61 2.37
N LEU A 23 4.91 8.98 3.26
CA LEU A 23 3.54 9.34 3.58
C LEU A 23 3.54 10.10 4.90
N GLU A 24 3.04 11.33 4.86
CA GLU A 24 2.80 12.20 6.01
C GLU A 24 1.38 12.75 5.90
N ASP A 25 0.64 12.80 7.01
CA ASP A 25 -0.75 13.28 7.08
C ASP A 25 -1.64 12.74 5.94
N SER A 26 -1.57 11.43 5.72
CA SER A 26 -2.16 10.76 4.56
C SER A 26 -3.08 9.61 4.94
N LYS A 27 -4.00 9.28 4.03
CA LYS A 27 -4.97 8.20 4.17
C LYS A 27 -4.89 7.30 2.94
N VAL A 28 -4.51 6.04 3.14
CA VAL A 28 -4.51 4.98 2.11
C VAL A 28 -5.55 3.96 2.53
N THR A 29 -6.77 4.04 2.01
CA THR A 29 -7.87 3.17 2.47
C THR A 29 -8.72 2.63 1.37
N ASP A 30 -9.40 1.51 1.64
CA ASP A 30 -10.37 0.94 0.72
C ASP A 30 -9.74 0.57 -0.65
N ASN A 31 -8.45 0.23 -0.65
CA ASN A 31 -7.75 -0.24 -1.85
C ASN A 31 -7.61 -1.77 -1.86
N HIS A 32 -7.56 -2.35 -3.06
CA HIS A 32 -7.41 -3.77 -3.28
C HIS A 32 -6.23 -4.10 -4.18
N ALA A 33 -5.49 -5.16 -3.84
CA ALA A 33 -4.48 -5.77 -4.70
C ALA A 33 -4.75 -7.27 -4.83
N ARG A 34 -4.71 -7.81 -6.05
CA ARG A 34 -4.91 -9.26 -6.27
C ARG A 34 -3.76 -10.09 -5.68
N GLU A 35 -2.55 -9.54 -5.65
CA GLU A 35 -1.37 -10.17 -5.05
C GLU A 35 -1.10 -9.54 -3.66
N ASP A 36 0.04 -8.89 -3.43
CA ASP A 36 0.44 -8.40 -2.11
C ASP A 36 0.24 -6.88 -1.94
N GLY A 37 0.06 -6.45 -0.68
CA GLY A 37 0.04 -5.02 -0.33
C GLY A 37 -1.21 -4.32 -0.82
N GLY A 38 -2.36 -4.65 -0.24
CA GLY A 38 -3.66 -4.14 -0.68
C GLY A 38 -3.72 -2.61 -0.75
N GLY A 39 -3.12 -1.93 0.22
CA GLY A 39 -2.84 -0.50 0.13
C GLY A 39 -1.48 -0.25 -0.53
N ILE A 40 -0.43 -0.73 0.14
CA ILE A 40 0.96 -0.43 -0.24
C ILE A 40 1.75 -1.72 -0.34
N PHE A 41 2.37 -1.93 -1.49
CA PHE A 41 3.45 -2.89 -1.63
C PHE A 41 4.79 -2.15 -1.60
N ASN A 42 5.72 -2.62 -0.78
CA ASN A 42 7.02 -1.98 -0.60
C ASN A 42 8.18 -2.97 -0.85
N ARG A 43 9.02 -2.68 -1.84
CA ARG A 43 10.36 -3.25 -2.03
C ARG A 43 11.47 -2.20 -1.96
N GLY A 44 11.12 -0.96 -1.57
CA GLY A 44 12.06 0.13 -1.37
C GLY A 44 12.04 0.62 0.08
N VAL A 45 12.26 1.92 0.26
CA VAL A 45 12.14 2.60 1.56
C VAL A 45 10.76 3.24 1.67
N LEU A 46 9.99 2.83 2.67
CA LEU A 46 8.70 3.43 3.01
C LEU A 46 8.78 4.07 4.39
N LYS A 47 8.40 5.35 4.49
CA LYS A 47 8.20 6.03 5.76
C LYS A 47 6.76 6.50 5.86
N VAL A 48 6.03 5.99 6.84
CA VAL A 48 4.64 6.37 7.14
C VAL A 48 4.64 7.13 8.47
N LYS A 49 4.13 8.35 8.47
CA LYS A 49 4.05 9.22 9.64
C LYS A 49 2.68 9.88 9.67
N ASP A 50 2.05 9.94 10.85
CA ASP A 50 0.76 10.60 11.07
C ASP A 50 -0.29 10.27 9.99
N SER A 51 -0.28 9.01 9.55
CA SER A 51 -1.06 8.54 8.40
C SER A 51 -1.82 7.27 8.73
N HIS A 52 -2.92 7.05 8.00
CA HIS A 52 -3.79 5.91 8.12
C HIS A 52 -3.66 4.97 6.91
N VAL A 53 -3.48 3.68 7.18
CA VAL A 53 -3.49 2.61 6.16
C VAL A 53 -4.44 1.51 6.63
N ASP A 54 -5.74 1.70 6.38
CA ASP A 54 -6.84 0.87 6.88
C ASP A 54 -7.81 0.44 5.77
N ASN A 55 -8.65 -0.57 6.04
CA ASN A 55 -9.65 -1.10 5.09
C ASN A 55 -9.12 -1.52 3.71
N ASN A 56 -7.82 -1.76 3.58
CA ASN A 56 -7.24 -2.27 2.35
C ASN A 56 -7.20 -3.80 2.38
N THR A 57 -7.35 -4.43 1.22
CA THR A 57 -7.42 -5.89 1.10
C THR A 57 -6.44 -6.40 0.04
N ALA A 58 -5.85 -7.56 0.30
CA ALA A 58 -4.91 -8.22 -0.60
C ALA A 58 -5.37 -9.66 -0.82
N GLY A 59 -5.22 -10.20 -2.04
CA GLY A 59 -5.41 -11.63 -2.30
C GLY A 59 -4.26 -12.48 -1.74
N GLY A 60 -3.07 -11.90 -1.64
CA GLY A 60 -1.88 -12.45 -1.00
C GLY A 60 -1.64 -11.86 0.39
N ASN A 61 -0.42 -11.37 0.63
CA ASN A 61 0.03 -10.89 1.93
C ASN A 61 -0.23 -9.39 2.12
N GLY A 62 -0.45 -9.01 3.38
CA GLY A 62 -0.49 -7.61 3.80
C GLY A 62 -1.65 -6.82 3.20
N GLY A 63 -2.85 -6.97 3.77
CA GLY A 63 -4.03 -6.20 3.36
C GLY A 63 -3.77 -4.70 3.35
N GLY A 64 -3.16 -4.16 4.40
CA GLY A 64 -2.68 -2.77 4.43
C GLY A 64 -1.36 -2.58 3.68
N ILE A 65 -0.28 -3.11 4.26
CA ILE A 65 1.07 -2.97 3.74
C ILE A 65 1.73 -4.35 3.67
N ALA A 66 2.38 -4.64 2.54
CA ALA A 66 3.28 -5.79 2.40
C ALA A 66 4.69 -5.32 2.05
N ASN A 67 5.70 -5.88 2.73
CA ASN A 67 7.10 -5.70 2.36
C ASN A 67 7.55 -6.91 1.53
N GLY A 68 7.94 -6.68 0.28
CA GLY A 68 8.54 -7.69 -0.57
C GLY A 68 10.04 -7.81 -0.30
N ASN A 69 10.59 -9.02 -0.47
CA ASN A 69 12.03 -9.25 -0.40
C ASN A 69 12.73 -8.43 -1.49
N GLY A 70 13.75 -7.62 -1.15
CA GLY A 70 14.59 -6.91 -2.13
C GLY A 70 15.41 -7.87 -2.95
#